data_AF-W1NQL4-F1
#
_entry.id   AF-W1NQL4-F1
#
_cell.length_a   1.000
_cell.length_b   1.000
_cell.length_c   1.000
_cell.angle_alpha   90.00
_cell.angle_beta   90.00
_cell.angle_gamma   90.00
#
_symmetry.space_group_name_H-M   'P 1'
#
loop_
_entity.id
_entity.type
_entity.pdbx_description
1 polymer ?
#
loop_
_entity_poly.entity_id
_entity_poly.type
_entity_poly.pdbx_seq_one_letter_code
_entity_poly.pdbx_strand_id
1 'polypeptide(L)'
;MGRGVIDPRSLTPEALMAEIDAAIAASEYQRATAYLKMAAPKSNSKSKQSAQLHDVKAADEAYKSACSAIASGQLEPALASLRIALAKCPPDKTSALAKIHSLMSITSLQLHDRNKEVIDA
;
A
#
# COMPACT_ATOMS: atom_id res chain seq x y z
N MET A 1 -4.92 -6.34 -40.94
CA MET A 1 -3.53 -6.57 -40.46
C MET A 1 -2.76 -5.27 -40.62
N GLY A 2 -2.80 -4.39 -39.62
CA GLY A 2 -2.09 -3.11 -39.63
C GLY A 2 -0.62 -3.36 -39.33
N ARG A 3 0.25 -3.22 -40.34
CA ARG A 3 1.69 -3.24 -40.15
C ARG A 3 2.07 -1.94 -39.45
N GLY A 4 2.51 -2.04 -38.20
CA GLY A 4 3.13 -0.93 -37.49
C GLY A 4 4.35 -0.48 -38.28
N VAL A 5 4.29 0.73 -38.82
CA VAL A 5 5.43 1.40 -39.43
C VAL A 5 6.39 1.70 -38.29
N ILE A 6 7.53 1.01 -38.23
CA ILE A 6 8.61 1.39 -37.33
C ILE A 6 9.23 2.64 -37.96
N ASP A 7 8.92 3.80 -37.40
CA ASP A 7 9.44 5.07 -37.91
C ASP A 7 10.98 5.06 -37.84
N PRO A 8 11.70 5.39 -38.93
CA PRO A 8 13.16 5.38 -38.97
C PRO A 8 13.81 6.40 -38.02
N ARG A 9 13.01 7.27 -37.39
CA ARG A 9 13.45 8.16 -36.31
C ARG A 9 13.71 7.44 -34.99
N SER A 10 13.23 6.21 -34.79
CA SER A 10 13.36 5.44 -33.55
C SER A 10 14.72 4.74 -33.35
N LEU A 11 15.64 4.84 -34.32
CA LEU A 11 16.92 4.11 -34.29
C LEU A 11 18.12 4.94 -33.79
N THR A 12 17.96 6.22 -33.50
CA THR A 12 19.05 7.00 -32.89
C THR A 12 18.95 6.99 -31.37
N PRO A 13 20.08 6.93 -30.64
CA PRO A 13 20.07 7.01 -29.17
C PRO A 13 19.31 8.24 -28.65
N GLU A 14 19.41 9.36 -29.35
CA GLU A 14 18.76 10.62 -28.99
C GLU A 14 17.23 10.54 -29.08
N ALA A 15 16.71 9.86 -30.10
CA ALA A 15 15.27 9.70 -30.27
C ALA A 15 14.69 8.71 -29.25
N LEU A 16 15.43 7.65 -28.95
CA LEU A 16 15.05 6.69 -27.92
C LEU A 16 15.02 7.36 -26.53
N MET A 17 16.03 8.18 -26.21
CA MET A 17 16.05 8.96 -24.97
C MET A 17 14.87 9.92 -24.90
N ALA A 18 14.57 10.65 -25.99
CA ALA A 18 13.42 11.55 -26.04
C ALA A 18 12.08 10.82 -25.88
N GLU A 19 11.95 9.61 -26.41
CA GLU A 19 10.76 8.76 -26.23
C GLU A 19 10.62 8.30 -24.78
N ILE A 20 11.73 7.89 -24.14
CA ILE A 20 11.75 7.52 -22.72
C ILE A 20 11.35 8.72 -21.85
N ASP A 21 11.94 9.90 -22.07
CA ASP A 21 11.63 11.11 -21.32
C ASP A 21 10.15 11.51 -21.50
N ALA A 22 9.63 11.40 -22.73
CA ALA A 22 8.23 11.67 -23.02
C ALA A 22 7.29 10.68 -22.32
N ALA A 23 7.63 9.39 -22.30
CA ALA A 23 6.86 8.36 -21.61
C ALA A 23 6.86 8.57 -20.09
N ILE A 24 8.00 8.94 -19.50
CA ILE A 24 8.12 9.27 -18.07
C ILE A 24 7.26 10.50 -17.77
N ALA A 25 7.41 11.58 -18.54
CA ALA A 25 6.65 12.81 -18.35
C ALA A 25 5.13 12.57 -18.47
N ALA A 26 4.70 11.76 -19.42
CA ALA A 26 3.29 11.39 -19.59
C ALA A 26 2.76 10.61 -18.38
N SER A 27 3.51 9.63 -17.87
CA SER A 27 3.12 8.84 -16.69
C SER A 27 3.02 9.71 -15.43
N GLU A 28 4.00 10.59 -15.23
CA GLU A 28 4.04 11.53 -14.12
C GLU A 28 2.88 12.54 -14.20
N TYR A 29 2.59 13.07 -15.39
CA TYR A 29 1.46 13.96 -15.63
C TYR A 29 0.12 13.27 -15.36
N GLN A 30 -0.06 12.03 -15.83
CA GLN A 30 -1.26 11.24 -15.55
C GLN A 30 -1.44 10.99 -14.05
N ARG A 31 -0.35 10.67 -13.34
CA ARG A 31 -0.38 10.49 -11.88
C ARG A 31 -0.73 11.79 -11.16
N ALA A 32 -0.08 12.90 -11.52
CA ALA A 32 -0.34 14.21 -10.93
C ALA A 32 -1.78 14.68 -11.17
N THR A 33 -2.29 14.50 -12.38
CA THR A 33 -3.68 14.86 -12.73
C THR A 33 -4.70 13.96 -12.04
N ALA A 34 -4.42 12.66 -11.85
CA ALA A 34 -5.26 11.78 -11.06
C ALA A 34 -5.34 12.24 -9.58
N TYR A 35 -4.20 12.58 -8.97
CA TYR A 35 -4.17 13.16 -7.62
C TYR A 35 -4.92 14.49 -7.54
N LEU A 36 -4.73 15.39 -8.52
CA LEU A 36 -5.43 16.66 -8.57
C LEU A 36 -6.95 16.47 -8.72
N LYS A 37 -7.38 15.50 -9.53
CA LYS A 37 -8.81 15.15 -9.70
C LYS A 37 -9.41 14.56 -8.43
N MET A 38 -8.64 13.78 -7.68
CA MET A 38 -9.03 13.27 -6.36
C MET A 38 -9.07 14.39 -5.30
N ALA A 39 -8.20 15.39 -5.43
CA ALA A 39 -8.09 16.54 -4.54
C ALA A 39 -8.99 17.73 -4.93
N ALA A 40 -9.62 17.70 -6.11
CA ALA A 40 -10.50 18.78 -6.56
C ALA A 40 -11.68 18.93 -5.59
N PRO A 41 -11.83 20.09 -4.92
CA PRO A 41 -12.85 20.28 -3.91
C PRO A 41 -14.21 20.40 -4.60
N LYS A 42 -15.12 19.47 -4.32
CA LYS A 42 -16.56 19.76 -4.48
C LYS A 42 -16.83 20.95 -3.55
N SER A 43 -17.29 22.05 -4.12
CA SER A 43 -17.65 23.25 -3.38
C SER A 43 -18.59 22.90 -2.23
N ASN A 44 -18.31 23.50 -1.08
CA ASN A 44 -19.07 23.47 0.17
C ASN A 44 -18.84 22.28 1.11
N SER A 45 -17.69 22.27 1.79
CA SER A 45 -17.64 22.30 3.27
C SER A 45 -16.20 22.15 3.78
N LYS A 46 -15.77 23.15 4.58
CA LYS A 46 -14.80 23.05 5.69
C LYS A 46 -13.67 22.02 5.53
N SER A 47 -12.51 22.48 5.06
CA SER A 47 -11.18 22.05 5.52
C SER A 47 -11.11 20.67 6.20
N LYS A 48 -11.07 19.59 5.42
CA LYS A 48 -10.81 18.22 5.91
C LYS A 48 -10.05 17.37 4.88
N GLN A 49 -9.09 17.98 4.17
CA GLN A 49 -8.19 17.23 3.29
C GLN A 49 -6.98 16.60 4.02
N SER A 50 -6.94 16.69 5.35
CA SER A 50 -6.14 15.82 6.24
C SER A 50 -6.95 14.62 6.78
N ALA A 51 -8.13 14.35 6.21
CA ALA A 51 -9.14 13.50 6.81
C ALA A 51 -9.54 12.27 5.97
N GLN A 52 -8.58 11.63 5.30
CA GLN A 52 -8.52 10.18 5.43
C GLN A 52 -7.99 9.90 6.84
N LEU A 53 -8.89 10.15 7.81
CA LEU A 53 -8.59 10.29 9.23
C LEU A 53 -7.94 9.01 9.75
N HIS A 54 -6.69 9.10 10.16
CA HIS A 54 -6.11 8.13 11.08
C HIS A 54 -7.02 8.01 12.30
N ASP A 55 -7.81 6.94 12.33
CA ASP A 55 -8.71 6.66 13.44
C ASP A 55 -8.00 5.74 14.41
N VAL A 56 -7.42 6.36 15.45
CA VAL A 56 -6.72 5.67 16.53
C VAL A 56 -7.60 4.58 17.14
N LYS A 57 -8.93 4.79 17.25
CA LYS A 57 -9.84 3.78 17.80
C LYS A 57 -10.00 2.59 16.87
N ALA A 58 -10.19 2.85 15.57
CA ALA A 58 -10.30 1.78 14.59
C ALA A 58 -8.96 1.03 14.37
N ALA A 59 -7.81 1.68 14.59
CA ALA A 59 -6.51 1.02 14.63
C ALA A 59 -6.36 0.12 15.86
N ASP A 60 -6.75 0.61 17.05
CA ASP A 60 -6.73 -0.18 18.29
C ASP A 60 -7.69 -1.38 18.23
N GLU A 61 -8.86 -1.22 17.63
CA GLU A 61 -9.82 -2.31 17.42
C GLU A 61 -9.27 -3.38 16.48
N ALA A 62 -8.67 -2.97 15.36
CA ALA A 62 -8.02 -3.89 14.43
C ALA A 62 -6.85 -4.64 15.10
N TYR A 63 -6.06 -3.95 15.94
CA TYR A 63 -4.99 -4.56 16.72
C TYR A 63 -5.53 -5.59 17.73
N LYS A 64 -6.59 -5.26 18.47
CA LYS A 64 -7.24 -6.20 19.41
C LYS A 64 -7.83 -7.42 18.70
N SER A 65 -8.47 -7.21 17.55
CA SER A 65 -8.98 -8.28 16.70
C SER A 65 -7.85 -9.21 16.27
N ALA A 66 -6.71 -8.66 15.84
CA ALA A 66 -5.52 -9.44 15.53
C ALA A 66 -5.03 -10.26 16.73
N CYS A 67 -4.94 -9.67 17.93
CA CYS A 67 -4.57 -10.41 19.14
C CYS A 67 -5.52 -11.58 19.43
N SER A 68 -6.83 -11.39 19.25
CA SER A 68 -7.82 -12.47 19.42
C SER A 68 -7.64 -13.59 18.38
N ALA A 69 -7.37 -13.22 17.12
CA ALA A 69 -7.11 -14.18 16.05
C ALA A 69 -5.83 -14.99 16.30
N ILE A 70 -4.75 -14.35 16.79
CA ILE A 70 -3.50 -15.02 17.19
C ILE A 70 -3.76 -16.01 18.32
N ALA A 71 -4.50 -15.60 19.36
CA ALA A 71 -4.85 -16.48 20.48
C ALA A 71 -5.71 -17.68 20.03
N SER A 72 -6.52 -17.50 18.98
CA SER A 72 -7.33 -18.55 18.38
C SER A 72 -6.57 -19.42 17.36
N GLY A 73 -5.27 -19.17 17.15
CA GLY A 73 -4.41 -19.91 16.21
C GLY A 73 -4.56 -19.51 14.73
N GLN A 74 -5.34 -18.47 14.43
CA GLN A 74 -5.58 -18.01 13.06
C GLN A 74 -4.58 -16.89 12.68
N LEU A 75 -3.39 -17.29 12.25
CA LEU A 75 -2.27 -16.37 12.00
C LEU A 75 -2.42 -15.51 10.74
N GLU A 76 -3.00 -16.05 9.66
CA GLU A 76 -3.23 -15.27 8.42
C GLU A 76 -4.23 -14.11 8.65
N PRO A 77 -5.47 -14.34 9.14
CA PRO A 77 -6.40 -13.24 9.36
C PRO A 77 -5.90 -12.26 10.42
N ALA A 78 -5.04 -12.68 11.35
CA ALA A 78 -4.34 -11.77 12.24
C ALA A 78 -3.41 -10.81 11.48
N LEU A 79 -2.63 -11.29 10.50
CA LEU A 79 -1.78 -10.44 9.64
C LEU A 79 -2.61 -9.46 8.81
N ALA A 80 -3.75 -9.88 8.28
CA ALA A 80 -4.67 -8.98 7.58
C ALA A 80 -5.16 -7.86 8.51
N SER A 81 -5.60 -8.19 9.73
CA SER A 81 -6.03 -7.21 10.74
C SER A 81 -4.90 -6.27 11.18
N LEU A 82 -3.65 -6.75 11.28
CA LEU A 82 -2.50 -5.92 11.60
C LEU A 82 -2.16 -4.92 10.49
N ARG A 83 -2.30 -5.30 9.22
CA ARG A 83 -2.13 -4.38 8.08
C ARG A 83 -3.19 -3.27 8.08
N ILE A 84 -4.43 -3.60 8.45
CA ILE A 84 -5.50 -2.61 8.64
C ILE A 84 -5.17 -1.65 9.78
N ALA A 85 -4.66 -2.15 10.91
CA ALA A 85 -4.21 -1.31 12.02
C ALA A 85 -3.11 -0.34 11.58
N LEU A 86 -2.13 -0.80 10.79
CA LEU A 86 -1.04 0.03 10.25
C LEU A 86 -1.57 1.14 9.35
N ALA A 87 -2.47 0.82 8.41
CA ALA A 87 -3.07 1.82 7.51
C ALA A 87 -3.85 2.91 8.27
N LYS A 88 -4.42 2.57 9.43
CA LYS A 88 -5.21 3.51 10.26
C LYS A 88 -4.38 4.22 11.33
N CYS A 89 -3.20 3.71 11.69
CA CYS A 89 -2.34 4.33 12.69
C CYS A 89 -1.74 5.64 12.20
N PRO A 90 -1.80 6.73 13.00
CA PRO A 90 -1.15 7.99 12.64
C PRO A 90 0.39 7.84 12.66
N PRO A 91 1.10 8.46 11.70
CA PRO A 91 2.56 8.35 11.59
C PRO A 91 3.31 8.96 12.78
N ASP A 92 2.65 9.83 13.54
CA ASP A 92 3.16 10.44 14.78
C ASP A 92 3.35 9.41 15.92
N LYS A 93 2.62 8.28 15.87
CA LYS A 93 2.72 7.21 16.88
C LYS A 93 3.73 6.13 16.47
N THR A 94 5.00 6.51 16.35
CA THR A 94 6.12 5.63 15.97
C THR A 94 6.26 4.40 16.87
N SER A 95 6.05 4.54 18.18
CA SER A 95 6.02 3.43 19.14
C SER A 95 4.95 2.38 18.81
N ALA A 96 3.75 2.81 18.41
CA ALA A 96 2.67 1.91 18.05
C ALA A 96 2.97 1.18 16.74
N LEU A 97 3.50 1.90 15.74
CA LEU A 97 3.94 1.29 14.48
C LEU A 97 5.02 0.23 14.72
N ALA A 98 6.03 0.53 15.55
CA ALA A 98 7.07 -0.43 15.89
C ALA A 98 6.51 -1.72 16.54
N LYS A 99 5.54 -1.60 17.44
CA LYS A 99 4.85 -2.74 18.04
C LYS A 99 4.08 -3.57 17.01
N ILE A 100 3.33 -2.91 16.13
CA ILE A 100 2.57 -3.57 15.06
C ILE A 100 3.53 -4.32 14.14
N HIS A 101 4.63 -3.70 13.71
CA HIS A 101 5.66 -4.35 12.88
C HIS A 101 6.32 -5.54 13.57
N SER A 102 6.69 -5.39 14.85
CA SER A 102 7.25 -6.48 15.64
C SER A 102 6.28 -7.67 15.71
N LEU A 103 4.99 -7.39 15.97
CA LEU A 103 3.98 -8.43 16.09
C LEU A 103 3.69 -9.09 14.73
N MET A 104 3.68 -8.34 13.63
CA MET A 104 3.57 -8.88 12.28
C MET A 104 4.73 -9.82 11.95
N SER A 105 5.95 -9.46 12.31
CA SER A 105 7.14 -10.29 12.08
C SER A 105 7.04 -11.62 12.83
N ILE A 106 6.67 -11.59 14.11
CA ILE A 106 6.48 -12.80 14.93
C ILE A 106 5.37 -13.68 14.36
N THR A 107 4.22 -13.08 14.02
CA THR A 107 3.06 -13.82 13.48
C THR A 107 3.38 -14.46 12.14
N SER A 108 4.16 -13.79 11.28
CA SER A 108 4.58 -14.31 9.98
C SER A 108 5.54 -15.49 10.11
N LEU A 109 6.47 -15.40 11.07
CA LEU A 109 7.39 -16.49 11.38
C LEU A 109 6.63 -17.72 11.90
N GLN A 110 5.71 -17.52 12.85
CA GLN A 110 4.87 -18.61 13.37
C GLN A 110 4.03 -19.28 12.28
N LEU A 111 3.54 -18.51 11.30
CA LEU A 111 2.79 -19.06 10.18
C LEU A 111 3.70 -19.93 9.31
N HIS A 112 4.93 -19.48 9.03
CA HIS A 112 5.91 -20.27 8.29
C HIS A 112 6.27 -21.56 9.00
N ASP A 113 6.55 -21.50 10.31
CA ASP A 113 6.92 -22.68 11.11
C ASP A 113 5.77 -23.69 11.18
N ARG A 114 4.54 -23.24 11.42
CA ARG A 114 3.35 -24.11 11.38
C ARG A 114 3.14 -24.74 10.01
N ASN A 115 3.36 -23.98 8.94
CA ASN A 115 3.19 -24.50 7.58
C ASN A 115 4.26 -25.53 7.23
N LYS A 116 5.45 -25.44 7.85
CA LYS A 116 6.50 -26.45 7.75
C LYS A 116 6.13 -27.73 8.51
N GLU A 117 5.63 -27.61 9.74
CA GLU A 117 5.15 -28.78 10.53
C GLU A 117 4.00 -29.54 9.84
N VAL A 118 3.16 -28.86 9.06
CA VAL A 118 2.07 -29.49 8.31
C VAL A 118 2.56 -30.24 7.06
N ILE A 119 3.74 -29.90 6.52
CA ILE A 119 4.30 -30.57 5.33
C ILE A 119 5.12 -31.82 5.70
N ASP A 120 5.63 -31.89 6.93
CA ASP A 120 6.40 -33.04 7.45
C ASP A 120 5.54 -34.10 8.18
N ALA A 121 4.20 -33.97 8.15
CA ALA A 121 3.23 -34.89 8.78
C ALA A 121 2.44 -35.72 7.75
#